data_AF-A0A3M2GVE6-F1
#
_entry.id   AF-A0A3M2GVE6-F1
#
_cell.length_a   1.000
_cell.length_b   1.000
_cell.length_c   1.000
_cell.angle_alpha   90.00
_cell.angle_beta   90.00
_cell.angle_gamma   90.00
#
_symmetry.space_group_name_H-M   'P 1'
#
loop_
_entity.id
_entity.type
_entity.pdbx_description
1 polymer ?
#
loop_
_entity_poly.entity_id
_entity_poly.type
_entity_poly.pdbx_seq_one_letter_code
_entity_poly.pdbx_strand_id
1 'polypeptide(L)'
;MRGYRLPGWLLPLLMGIGWSCGSPPQQAPPVEDITTPPPVAPADTPHAGVFQSLDGVWEGEFRIYRIPQQPPSPVRPRLGEDALPDTLPLQLTQIIRVRQEYTSQSPYFQRVHIRDQYVTETGDTVTVLSRGVNKVQNGQLWCVVVKPEETVVHRGTLLGARTIIWQRDNRDHSPEEGLKIEYFRETVRDSLYTIVGWGYYDGDDPHRAPRWWFSGRYHRIR
;
A
#
# COMPACT_ATOMS: atom_id res chain seq x y z
N MET A 1 -2.09 -43.35 84.58
CA MET A 1 -1.18 -43.12 83.43
C MET A 1 -1.96 -42.30 82.40
N ARG A 2 -1.71 -40.99 82.30
CA ARG A 2 -1.12 -40.30 81.11
C ARG A 2 -1.73 -40.86 79.81
N GLY A 3 -2.68 -40.22 79.11
CA GLY A 3 -2.78 -38.81 78.73
C GLY A 3 -1.90 -38.58 77.50
N TYR A 4 -2.49 -38.26 76.32
CA TYR A 4 -2.01 -37.26 75.34
C TYR A 4 -3.03 -37.08 74.18
N ARG A 5 -3.18 -35.83 73.76
CA ARG A 5 -4.03 -35.28 72.68
C ARG A 5 -3.19 -35.06 71.39
N LEU A 6 -3.87 -35.19 70.23
CA LEU A 6 -3.82 -34.49 68.89
C LEU A 6 -2.52 -33.76 68.44
N PRO A 7 -2.26 -33.42 67.13
CA PRO A 7 -3.17 -33.31 65.96
C PRO A 7 -2.53 -33.74 64.61
N GLY A 8 -3.18 -33.48 63.46
CA GLY A 8 -2.46 -33.41 62.18
C GLY A 8 -3.31 -33.66 60.93
N TRP A 9 -4.19 -32.73 60.60
CA TRP A 9 -4.85 -32.69 59.29
C TRP A 9 -3.81 -32.33 58.22
N LEU A 10 -3.44 -33.29 57.38
CA LEU A 10 -2.70 -33.04 56.14
C LEU A 10 -3.73 -32.84 55.01
N LEU A 11 -4.10 -31.59 54.78
CA LEU A 11 -4.74 -31.16 53.53
C LEU A 11 -3.71 -31.31 52.41
N PRO A 12 -3.98 -32.11 51.35
CA PRO A 12 -3.17 -32.07 50.16
C PRO A 12 -3.43 -30.74 49.47
N LEU A 13 -2.42 -29.87 49.46
CA LEU A 13 -2.38 -28.66 48.64
C LEU A 13 -2.31 -29.11 47.17
N LEU A 14 -3.47 -29.31 46.54
CA LEU A 14 -3.60 -29.45 45.09
C LEU A 14 -3.16 -28.11 44.49
N MET A 15 -1.91 -28.03 44.05
CA MET A 15 -1.47 -27.00 43.11
C MET A 15 -2.23 -27.22 41.81
N GLY A 16 -3.39 -26.56 41.70
CA GLY A 16 -4.06 -26.37 40.43
C GLY A 16 -3.13 -25.56 39.54
N ILE A 17 -2.42 -26.24 38.63
CA ILE A 17 -1.83 -25.59 37.46
C ILE A 17 -3.03 -25.05 36.69
N GLY A 18 -3.35 -23.79 36.92
CA GLY A 18 -4.29 -23.05 36.10
C GLY A 18 -3.65 -22.92 34.73
N TRP A 19 -4.01 -23.81 33.82
CA TRP A 19 -3.81 -23.60 32.39
C TRP A 19 -4.66 -22.37 32.07
N SER A 20 -4.04 -21.19 32.16
CA SER A 20 -4.58 -19.99 31.55
C SER A 20 -4.64 -20.30 30.06
N CYS A 21 -5.83 -20.71 29.61
CA CYS A 21 -6.17 -20.83 28.20
C CYS A 21 -5.95 -19.45 27.58
N GLY A 22 -4.73 -19.19 27.10
CA GLY A 22 -4.44 -18.04 26.27
C GLY A 22 -5.40 -18.11 25.11
N SER A 23 -6.22 -17.07 24.94
CA SER A 23 -7.06 -16.93 23.77
C SER A 23 -6.20 -17.19 22.53
N PRO A 24 -6.70 -17.96 21.54
CA PRO A 24 -5.94 -18.22 20.33
C PRO A 24 -5.52 -16.89 19.70
N PRO A 25 -4.30 -16.80 19.15
CA PRO A 25 -3.82 -15.58 18.53
C PRO A 25 -4.84 -15.11 17.49
N GLN A 26 -5.35 -13.90 17.66
CA GLN A 26 -6.36 -13.34 16.77
C GLN A 26 -5.77 -13.29 15.37
N GLN A 27 -6.39 -14.01 14.44
CA GLN A 27 -5.94 -14.06 13.05
C GLN A 27 -5.95 -12.63 12.48
N ALA A 28 -4.85 -12.20 11.88
CA ALA A 28 -4.77 -10.89 11.26
C ALA A 28 -5.82 -10.77 10.14
N PRO A 29 -6.44 -9.59 9.96
CA PRO A 29 -7.37 -9.38 8.87
C PRO A 29 -6.65 -9.57 7.51
N PRO A 30 -7.39 -9.92 6.44
CA PRO A 30 -6.82 -9.99 5.10
C PRO A 30 -6.15 -8.67 4.69
N VAL A 31 -5.15 -8.74 3.80
CA VAL A 31 -4.40 -7.54 3.37
C VAL A 31 -5.34 -6.56 2.67
N GLU A 32 -6.37 -7.06 2.00
CA GLU A 32 -7.35 -6.30 1.22
C GLU A 32 -8.35 -5.56 2.12
N ASP A 33 -8.45 -5.92 3.40
CA ASP A 33 -9.33 -5.23 4.34
C ASP A 33 -8.84 -3.80 4.62
N ILE A 34 -9.60 -2.83 4.12
CA ILE A 34 -9.39 -1.40 4.34
C ILE A 34 -10.15 -0.86 5.55
N THR A 35 -11.02 -1.65 6.17
CA THR A 35 -11.93 -1.21 7.24
C THR A 35 -11.29 -1.34 8.62
N THR A 36 -10.55 -2.42 8.86
CA THR A 36 -9.98 -2.75 10.16
C THR A 36 -8.46 -2.54 10.17
N PRO A 37 -7.91 -1.70 11.06
CA PRO A 37 -6.47 -1.66 11.29
C PRO A 37 -5.96 -3.04 11.77
N PRO A 38 -4.87 -3.58 11.19
CA PRO A 38 -4.32 -4.85 11.65
C PRO A 38 -3.76 -4.71 13.08
N PRO A 39 -3.74 -5.79 13.88
CA PRO A 39 -3.06 -5.78 15.17
C PRO A 39 -1.55 -5.52 14.96
N VAL A 40 -0.96 -4.70 15.83
CA VAL A 40 0.45 -4.33 15.74
C VAL A 40 1.32 -5.51 16.20
N ALA A 41 2.17 -6.01 15.30
CA ALA A 41 3.17 -7.03 15.59
C ALA A 41 4.52 -6.39 15.96
N PRO A 42 5.39 -7.08 16.72
CA PRO A 42 6.75 -6.58 17.01
C PRO A 42 7.55 -6.20 15.76
N ALA A 43 7.35 -6.94 14.66
CA ALA A 43 7.97 -6.67 13.36
C ALA A 43 7.56 -5.34 12.72
N ASP A 44 6.44 -4.73 13.15
CA ASP A 44 5.96 -3.46 12.60
C ASP A 44 6.73 -2.26 13.17
N THR A 45 7.32 -2.41 14.36
CA THR A 45 8.00 -1.34 15.11
C THR A 45 8.95 -0.46 14.27
N PRO A 46 9.81 -1.02 13.38
CA PRO A 46 10.71 -0.21 12.55
C PRO A 46 9.99 0.72 11.55
N HIS A 47 8.70 0.52 11.30
CA HIS A 47 7.89 1.26 10.34
C HIS A 47 6.90 2.23 11.01
N ALA A 48 7.04 2.49 12.31
CA ALA A 48 6.19 3.45 13.00
C ALA A 48 6.28 4.86 12.37
N GLY A 49 5.15 5.45 12.02
CA GLY A 49 5.04 6.79 11.44
C GLY A 49 5.44 6.89 9.97
N VAL A 50 5.68 5.76 9.29
CA VAL A 50 6.21 5.73 7.92
C VAL A 50 5.34 6.48 6.89
N PHE A 51 4.03 6.56 7.13
CA PHE A 51 3.08 7.23 6.24
C PHE A 51 2.77 8.68 6.63
N GLN A 52 3.26 9.15 7.78
CA GLN A 52 2.86 10.44 8.37
C GLN A 52 3.13 11.64 7.45
N SER A 53 4.18 11.56 6.62
CA SER A 53 4.49 12.62 5.66
C SER A 53 3.37 12.87 4.64
N LEU A 54 2.53 11.86 4.35
CA LEU A 54 1.39 11.97 3.45
C LEU A 54 0.16 12.62 4.10
N ASP A 55 0.07 12.71 5.42
CA ASP A 55 -1.12 13.28 6.09
C ASP A 55 -1.43 14.68 5.56
N GLY A 56 -2.72 14.95 5.29
CA GLY A 56 -3.17 16.23 4.72
C GLY A 56 -3.94 16.05 3.41
N VAL A 57 -4.18 17.15 2.71
CA VAL A 57 -4.85 17.15 1.41
C VAL A 57 -3.90 17.55 0.31
N TRP A 58 -3.88 16.74 -0.75
CA TRP A 58 -3.04 16.92 -1.93
C TRP A 58 -3.91 17.07 -3.17
N GLU A 59 -3.58 18.05 -4.00
CA GLU A 59 -4.25 18.28 -5.29
C GLU A 59 -3.22 18.45 -6.40
N GLY A 60 -3.53 17.91 -7.57
CA GLY A 60 -2.67 18.03 -8.74
C GLY A 60 -3.09 17.12 -9.88
N GLU A 61 -2.11 16.70 -10.68
CA GLU A 61 -2.36 15.91 -11.89
C GLU A 61 -1.55 14.62 -11.86
N PHE A 62 -2.22 13.54 -12.27
CA PHE A 62 -1.63 12.26 -12.62
C PHE A 62 -1.70 12.09 -14.14
N ARG A 63 -0.55 11.92 -14.77
CA ARG A 63 -0.38 11.82 -16.22
C ARG A 63 0.03 10.41 -16.59
N ILE A 64 -0.67 9.87 -17.57
CA ILE A 64 -0.44 8.54 -18.12
C ILE A 64 0.17 8.71 -19.50
N TYR A 65 1.26 7.99 -19.73
CA TYR A 65 1.99 7.98 -20.98
C TYR A 65 2.09 6.55 -21.51
N ARG A 66 2.17 6.45 -22.82
CA ARG A 66 2.36 5.20 -23.56
C ARG A 66 3.57 5.32 -24.48
N ILE A 67 4.34 4.25 -24.61
CA ILE A 67 5.21 4.05 -25.78
C ILE A 67 4.46 3.25 -26.84
N PRO A 68 4.38 3.70 -28.11
CA PRO A 68 3.64 3.01 -29.16
C PRO A 68 4.04 1.55 -29.37
N GLN A 69 5.34 1.28 -29.26
CA GLN A 69 5.94 -0.04 -29.39
C GLN A 69 6.96 -0.23 -28.27
N GLN A 70 6.88 -1.35 -27.54
CA GLN A 70 7.79 -1.64 -26.43
C GLN A 70 9.21 -1.84 -26.97
N PRO A 71 10.24 -1.04 -26.63
CA PRO A 71 11.59 -1.35 -27.05
C PRO A 71 12.13 -2.61 -26.33
N PRO A 72 13.18 -3.27 -26.85
CA PRO A 72 13.87 -4.36 -26.15
C PRO A 72 14.66 -3.90 -24.90
N SER A 73 14.48 -2.64 -24.48
CA SER A 73 15.14 -1.98 -23.34
C SER A 73 14.71 -2.59 -22.00
N PRO A 74 15.39 -2.29 -20.86
CA PRO A 74 15.37 -3.18 -19.71
C PRO A 74 13.96 -3.42 -19.20
N VAL A 75 13.71 -4.68 -18.87
CA VAL A 75 12.41 -5.23 -18.45
C VAL A 75 11.84 -4.56 -17.20
N ARG A 76 12.69 -3.93 -16.37
CA ARG A 76 12.28 -3.28 -15.13
C ARG A 76 13.21 -2.11 -14.86
N PRO A 77 13.04 -0.98 -15.56
CA PRO A 77 13.95 0.15 -15.41
C PRO A 77 13.86 0.67 -13.98
N ARG A 78 15.03 0.98 -13.39
CA ARG A 78 15.07 1.71 -12.12
C ARG A 78 14.64 3.14 -12.38
N LEU A 79 13.71 3.64 -11.58
CA LEU A 79 13.23 5.01 -11.69
C LEU A 79 14.24 5.99 -11.07
N GLY A 80 14.45 7.11 -11.77
CA GLY A 80 15.13 8.29 -11.21
C GLY A 80 14.33 8.90 -10.06
N GLU A 81 14.83 10.00 -9.47
CA GLU A 81 14.21 10.61 -8.29
C GLU A 81 12.80 11.15 -8.55
N ASP A 82 12.61 11.91 -9.61
CA ASP A 82 11.35 12.63 -9.87
C ASP A 82 11.05 12.80 -11.37
N ALA A 83 11.73 12.05 -12.25
CA ALA A 83 11.62 12.23 -13.69
C ALA A 83 11.40 10.91 -14.43
N LEU A 84 10.55 10.97 -15.45
CA LEU A 84 10.46 9.93 -16.47
C LEU A 84 11.73 9.92 -17.32
N PRO A 85 12.09 8.80 -17.97
CA PRO A 85 13.25 8.76 -18.83
C PRO A 85 13.05 9.62 -20.09
N ASP A 86 13.88 10.65 -20.27
CA ASP A 86 13.87 11.52 -21.45
C ASP A 86 14.27 10.80 -22.75
N THR A 87 14.81 9.59 -22.63
CA THR A 87 15.26 8.77 -23.76
C THR A 87 14.14 7.97 -24.42
N LEU A 88 12.93 7.95 -23.83
CA LEU A 88 11.80 7.18 -24.36
C LEU A 88 10.83 8.10 -25.13
N PRO A 89 10.28 7.63 -26.27
CA PRO A 89 9.30 8.41 -27.04
C PRO A 89 7.90 8.32 -26.40
N LEU A 90 7.76 8.87 -25.19
CA LEU A 90 6.53 8.85 -24.41
C LEU A 90 5.46 9.74 -25.04
N GLN A 91 4.28 9.18 -25.28
CA GLN A 91 3.09 9.90 -25.74
C GLN A 91 2.11 10.02 -24.59
N LEU A 92 1.70 11.24 -24.26
CA LEU A 92 0.67 11.50 -23.25
C LEU A 92 -0.66 10.94 -23.75
N THR A 93 -1.28 10.05 -22.98
CA THR A 93 -2.58 9.45 -23.31
C THR A 93 -3.71 10.00 -22.46
N GLN A 94 -3.45 10.30 -21.18
CA GLN A 94 -4.48 10.76 -20.26
C GLN A 94 -3.89 11.71 -19.21
N ILE A 95 -4.68 12.73 -18.85
CA ILE A 95 -4.50 13.52 -17.64
C ILE A 95 -5.68 13.24 -16.71
N ILE A 96 -5.39 12.97 -15.45
CA ILE A 96 -6.35 12.82 -14.37
C ILE A 96 -6.08 13.93 -13.36
N ARG A 97 -7.09 14.74 -13.05
CA ARG A 97 -7.06 15.67 -11.93
C ARG A 97 -7.39 14.89 -10.67
N VAL A 98 -6.49 14.95 -9.70
CA VAL A 98 -6.56 14.11 -8.50
C VAL A 98 -6.63 14.99 -7.28
N ARG A 99 -7.52 14.64 -6.36
CA ARG A 99 -7.56 15.13 -4.98
C ARG A 99 -7.47 13.96 -4.03
N GLN A 100 -6.47 13.95 -3.16
CA GLN A 100 -6.24 12.92 -2.15
C GLN A 100 -6.30 13.53 -0.76
N GLU A 101 -6.97 12.85 0.16
CA GLU A 101 -7.04 13.23 1.57
C GLU A 101 -6.59 12.06 2.43
N TYR A 102 -5.39 12.20 3.01
CA TYR A 102 -4.76 11.20 3.85
C TYR A 102 -4.92 11.54 5.33
N THR A 103 -5.18 10.52 6.16
CA THR A 103 -5.31 10.67 7.61
C THR A 103 -4.76 9.45 8.35
N SER A 104 -3.64 9.63 9.06
CA SER A 104 -3.08 8.62 9.96
C SER A 104 -3.99 8.43 11.17
N GLN A 105 -4.44 7.19 11.37
CA GLN A 105 -5.23 6.80 12.55
C GLN A 105 -4.33 6.21 13.65
N SER A 106 -3.17 5.70 13.27
CA SER A 106 -2.11 5.22 14.16
C SER A 106 -0.75 5.36 13.47
N PRO A 107 0.38 5.10 14.15
CA PRO A 107 1.70 5.06 13.51
C PRO A 107 1.82 4.01 12.39
N TYR A 108 0.90 3.05 12.31
CA TYR A 108 0.97 1.92 11.38
C TYR A 108 -0.20 1.87 10.39
N PHE A 109 -1.11 2.84 10.45
CA PHE A 109 -2.34 2.81 9.63
C PHE A 109 -2.81 4.22 9.28
N GLN A 110 -2.98 4.46 7.97
CA GLN A 110 -3.45 5.70 7.40
C GLN A 110 -4.56 5.41 6.40
N ARG A 111 -5.62 6.22 6.41
CA ARG A 111 -6.70 6.16 5.41
C ARG A 111 -6.45 7.17 4.31
N VAL A 112 -6.96 6.88 3.12
CA VAL A 112 -7.03 7.83 2.02
C VAL A 112 -8.43 7.86 1.38
N HIS A 113 -8.89 9.06 1.08
CA HIS A 113 -10.02 9.30 0.16
C HIS A 113 -9.49 9.94 -1.11
N ILE A 114 -9.86 9.38 -2.27
CA ILE A 114 -9.34 9.81 -3.58
C ILE A 114 -10.52 10.22 -4.46
N ARG A 115 -10.40 11.38 -5.09
CA ARG A 115 -11.30 11.85 -6.14
C ARG A 115 -10.49 12.08 -7.41
N ASP A 116 -10.82 11.31 -8.43
CA ASP A 116 -10.21 11.41 -9.76
C ASP A 116 -11.22 12.05 -10.73
N GLN A 117 -10.76 12.95 -11.58
CA GLN A 117 -11.55 13.56 -12.63
C GLN A 117 -10.78 13.57 -13.94
N TYR A 118 -11.38 13.06 -15.01
CA TYR A 118 -10.76 12.99 -16.33
C TYR A 118 -11.79 13.11 -17.44
N VAL A 119 -11.30 13.39 -18.65
CA VAL A 119 -12.13 13.49 -19.87
C VAL A 119 -11.99 12.19 -20.66
N THR A 120 -13.11 11.60 -21.08
CA THR A 120 -13.17 10.38 -21.89
C THR A 120 -12.88 10.68 -23.36
N GLU A 121 -12.74 9.62 -24.17
CA GLU A 121 -12.59 9.74 -25.64
C GLU A 121 -13.78 10.44 -26.31
N THR A 122 -14.98 10.34 -25.71
CA THR A 122 -16.20 11.04 -26.18
C THR A 122 -16.24 12.52 -25.80
N GLY A 123 -15.29 12.98 -24.97
CA GLY A 123 -15.25 14.35 -24.44
C GLY A 123 -16.02 14.55 -23.13
N ASP A 124 -16.60 13.50 -22.56
CA ASP A 124 -17.36 13.57 -21.31
C ASP A 124 -16.42 13.66 -20.11
N THR A 125 -16.81 14.44 -19.09
CA THR A 125 -16.07 14.49 -17.82
C THR A 125 -16.59 13.43 -16.87
N VAL A 126 -15.71 12.51 -16.46
CA VAL A 126 -16.01 11.47 -15.48
C VAL A 126 -15.37 11.81 -14.14
N THR A 127 -16.08 11.54 -13.04
CA THR A 127 -15.55 11.60 -11.69
C THR A 127 -15.60 10.21 -11.06
N VAL A 128 -14.48 9.73 -10.55
CA VAL A 128 -14.36 8.47 -9.83
C VAL A 128 -13.99 8.76 -8.38
N LEU A 129 -14.69 8.10 -7.46
CA LEU A 129 -14.37 8.15 -6.03
C LEU A 129 -13.78 6.81 -5.61
N SER A 130 -12.70 6.86 -4.84
CA SER A 130 -12.03 5.67 -4.33
C SER A 130 -11.67 5.86 -2.86
N ARG A 131 -11.49 4.76 -2.17
CA ARG A 131 -11.07 4.72 -0.76
C ARG A 131 -9.90 3.79 -0.63
N GLY A 132 -8.95 4.10 0.24
CA GLY A 132 -7.82 3.23 0.46
C GLY A 132 -7.21 3.37 1.84
N VAL A 133 -6.18 2.56 2.06
CA VAL A 133 -5.34 2.60 3.26
C VAL A 133 -3.89 2.38 2.90
N ASN A 134 -3.02 3.05 3.64
CA ASN A 134 -1.63 2.63 3.81
C ASN A 134 -1.52 1.95 5.18
N LYS A 135 -0.99 0.73 5.24
CA LYS A 135 -0.86 -0.01 6.51
C LYS A 135 0.45 -0.77 6.61
N VAL A 136 0.93 -0.93 7.84
CA VAL A 136 1.98 -1.88 8.19
C VAL A 136 1.31 -3.13 8.74
N GLN A 137 1.66 -4.30 8.21
CA GLN A 137 1.13 -5.57 8.65
C GLN A 137 2.24 -6.63 8.58
N ASN A 138 2.62 -7.18 9.73
CA ASN A 138 3.67 -8.20 9.85
C ASN A 138 5.03 -7.77 9.27
N GLY A 139 5.44 -6.53 9.54
CA GLY A 139 6.69 -5.94 9.07
C GLY A 139 6.70 -5.58 7.59
N GLN A 140 5.54 -5.53 6.94
CA GLN A 140 5.41 -5.17 5.52
C GLN A 140 4.51 -3.96 5.35
N LEU A 141 4.85 -3.11 4.37
CA LEU A 141 4.05 -1.95 3.98
C LEU A 141 3.07 -2.38 2.89
N TRP A 142 1.83 -1.91 3.00
CA TRP A 142 0.77 -2.16 2.04
C TRP A 142 0.05 -0.87 1.69
N CYS A 143 -0.20 -0.64 0.41
CA CYS A 143 -1.16 0.34 -0.10
C CYS A 143 -2.32 -0.43 -0.72
N VAL A 144 -3.54 -0.18 -0.24
CA VAL A 144 -4.74 -0.86 -0.72
C VAL A 144 -5.74 0.19 -1.13
N VAL A 145 -6.20 0.16 -2.38
CA VAL A 145 -7.18 1.11 -2.92
C VAL A 145 -8.34 0.36 -3.52
N VAL A 146 -9.53 0.60 -2.99
CA VAL A 146 -10.81 0.10 -3.53
C VAL A 146 -11.37 1.16 -4.48
N LYS A 147 -11.41 0.79 -5.76
CA LYS A 147 -12.04 1.52 -6.85
C LYS A 147 -13.41 0.87 -7.18
N PRO A 148 -14.26 1.50 -7.99
CA PRO A 148 -15.56 0.92 -8.35
C PRO A 148 -15.47 -0.47 -9.01
N GLU A 149 -14.41 -0.73 -9.78
CA GLU A 149 -14.28 -1.94 -10.60
C GLU A 149 -13.17 -2.89 -10.14
N GLU A 150 -12.28 -2.45 -9.24
CA GLU A 150 -11.19 -3.29 -8.75
C GLU A 150 -10.71 -2.89 -7.35
N THR A 151 -10.04 -3.83 -6.69
CA THR A 151 -9.19 -3.53 -5.54
C THR A 151 -7.73 -3.67 -5.96
N VAL A 152 -6.96 -2.61 -5.74
CA VAL A 152 -5.53 -2.56 -6.02
C VAL A 152 -4.79 -2.78 -4.72
N VAL A 153 -3.87 -3.75 -4.71
CA VAL A 153 -2.98 -4.04 -3.57
C VAL A 153 -1.55 -3.91 -4.03
N HIS A 154 -0.80 -2.97 -3.44
CA HIS A 154 0.63 -2.83 -3.64
C HIS A 154 1.40 -3.18 -2.37
N ARG A 155 2.52 -3.88 -2.55
CA ARG A 155 3.53 -4.07 -1.52
C ARG A 155 4.53 -2.92 -1.56
N GLY A 156 4.84 -2.36 -0.40
CA GLY A 156 5.75 -1.23 -0.22
C GLY A 156 7.15 -1.63 0.24
N THR A 157 8.15 -0.84 -0.16
CA THR A 157 9.51 -0.86 0.40
C THR A 157 10.00 0.57 0.58
N LEU A 158 10.69 0.86 1.68
CA LEU A 158 11.26 2.18 1.93
C LEU A 158 12.55 2.41 1.12
N LEU A 159 12.67 3.59 0.54
CA LEU A 159 13.89 4.09 -0.09
C LEU A 159 14.31 5.39 0.61
N GLY A 160 15.02 5.25 1.74
CA GLY A 160 15.30 6.38 2.62
C GLY A 160 14.06 6.83 3.41
N ALA A 161 14.09 8.05 3.94
CA ALA A 161 13.06 8.53 4.87
C ALA A 161 11.81 9.15 4.21
N ARG A 162 11.87 9.43 2.90
CA ARG A 162 10.86 10.25 2.19
C ARG A 162 10.26 9.58 0.97
N THR A 163 10.72 8.38 0.64
CA THR A 163 10.31 7.67 -0.56
C THR A 163 9.83 6.27 -0.22
N ILE A 164 8.68 5.90 -0.78
CA ILE A 164 8.17 4.53 -0.76
C ILE A 164 8.13 4.04 -2.21
N ILE A 165 8.57 2.81 -2.40
CA ILE A 165 8.42 2.07 -3.64
C ILE A 165 7.24 1.13 -3.49
N TRP A 166 6.20 1.31 -4.32
CA TRP A 166 5.03 0.44 -4.38
C TRP A 166 5.12 -0.50 -5.58
N GLN A 167 4.81 -1.78 -5.37
CA GLN A 167 4.87 -2.79 -6.42
C GLN A 167 3.67 -3.72 -6.35
N ARG A 168 3.17 -4.13 -7.51
CA ARG A 168 2.20 -5.21 -7.69
C ARG A 168 2.70 -6.11 -8.81
N ASP A 169 2.53 -7.42 -8.64
CA ASP A 169 2.81 -8.42 -9.68
C ASP A 169 1.77 -9.52 -9.54
N ASN A 170 0.73 -9.47 -10.38
CA ASN A 170 -0.43 -10.37 -10.29
C ASN A 170 -0.21 -11.74 -10.93
N ARG A 171 0.94 -11.99 -11.56
CA ARG A 171 1.19 -13.21 -12.33
C ARG A 171 1.07 -14.49 -11.49
N ASP A 172 1.36 -14.38 -10.19
CA ASP A 172 1.41 -15.53 -9.29
C ASP A 172 0.10 -15.74 -8.50
N HIS A 173 -0.85 -14.80 -8.57
CA HIS A 173 -1.97 -14.75 -7.62
C HIS A 173 -3.36 -14.71 -8.26
N SER A 174 -3.53 -14.12 -9.44
CA SER A 174 -4.85 -14.00 -10.09
C SER A 174 -4.74 -14.00 -11.62
N PRO A 175 -4.47 -15.15 -12.26
CA PRO A 175 -4.36 -15.25 -13.73
C PRO A 175 -5.62 -14.78 -14.47
N GLU A 176 -6.80 -14.93 -13.85
CA GLU A 176 -8.09 -14.47 -14.37
C GLU A 176 -8.24 -12.95 -14.40
N GLU A 177 -7.43 -12.19 -13.63
CA GLU A 177 -7.44 -10.72 -13.64
C GLU A 177 -6.54 -10.11 -14.72
N GLY A 178 -5.88 -10.95 -15.53
CA GLY A 178 -4.95 -10.52 -16.55
C GLY A 178 -3.58 -10.11 -16.02
N LEU A 179 -2.69 -9.72 -16.94
CA LEU A 179 -1.37 -9.21 -16.60
C LEU A 179 -1.52 -7.84 -15.93
N LYS A 180 -1.07 -7.73 -14.68
CA LYS A 180 -0.92 -6.44 -13.99
C LYS A 180 0.40 -6.44 -13.22
N ILE A 181 1.40 -5.74 -13.74
CA ILE A 181 2.67 -5.50 -13.06
C ILE A 181 2.88 -4.01 -12.98
N GLU A 182 3.04 -3.48 -11.77
CA GLU A 182 3.15 -2.04 -11.54
C GLU A 182 4.33 -1.74 -10.61
N TYR A 183 4.98 -0.62 -10.87
CA TYR A 183 6.07 -0.09 -10.06
C TYR A 183 5.91 1.42 -9.94
N PHE A 184 5.75 1.91 -8.71
CA PHE A 184 5.66 3.34 -8.43
C PHE A 184 6.71 3.73 -7.42
N ARG A 185 7.41 4.83 -7.69
CA ARG A 185 8.23 5.56 -6.75
C ARG A 185 7.46 6.79 -6.31
N GLU A 186 7.14 6.83 -5.02
CA GLU A 186 6.41 7.92 -4.39
C GLU A 186 7.32 8.70 -3.45
N THR A 187 7.44 10.01 -3.64
CA THR A 187 8.32 10.85 -2.85
C THR A 187 7.56 12.05 -2.28
N VAL A 188 7.72 12.30 -0.97
CA VAL A 188 7.15 13.48 -0.31
C VAL A 188 8.25 14.41 0.17
N ARG A 189 8.23 15.66 -0.30
CA ARG A 189 9.15 16.74 0.09
C ARG A 189 8.34 17.98 0.43
N ASP A 190 8.24 18.29 1.71
CA ASP A 190 7.55 19.48 2.22
C ASP A 190 6.08 19.52 1.72
N SER A 191 5.75 20.51 0.87
CA SER A 191 4.42 20.68 0.27
C SER A 191 4.28 20.06 -1.12
N LEU A 192 5.22 19.19 -1.53
CA LEU A 192 5.22 18.51 -2.82
C LEU A 192 5.21 16.99 -2.66
N TYR A 193 4.26 16.34 -3.33
CA TYR A 193 4.15 14.89 -3.45
C TYR A 193 4.29 14.51 -4.93
N THR A 194 5.25 13.64 -5.25
CA THR A 194 5.51 13.16 -6.60
C THR A 194 5.34 11.65 -6.69
N ILE A 195 4.85 11.21 -7.84
CA ILE A 195 4.80 9.80 -8.23
C ILE A 195 5.48 9.69 -9.58
N VAL A 196 6.38 8.73 -9.73
CA VAL A 196 6.85 8.28 -11.05
C VAL A 196 6.66 6.78 -11.09
N GLY A 197 6.18 6.25 -12.22
CA GLY A 197 5.89 4.83 -12.31
C GLY A 197 5.98 4.27 -13.71
N TRP A 198 5.93 2.95 -13.79
CA TRP A 198 5.70 2.21 -15.02
C TRP A 198 4.85 0.97 -14.75
N GLY A 199 4.25 0.42 -15.81
CA GLY A 199 3.42 -0.78 -15.70
C GLY A 199 3.32 -1.62 -16.97
N TYR A 200 2.87 -2.86 -16.77
CA TYR A 200 2.48 -3.82 -17.79
C TYR A 200 1.03 -4.23 -17.56
N TYR A 201 0.25 -4.21 -18.64
CA TYR A 201 -1.15 -4.61 -18.66
C TYR A 201 -1.40 -5.65 -19.75
N ASP A 202 -2.64 -6.12 -19.88
CA ASP A 202 -3.01 -7.11 -20.89
C ASP A 202 -2.55 -6.73 -22.31
N GLY A 203 -1.92 -7.70 -22.98
CA GLY A 203 -1.33 -7.52 -24.32
C GLY A 203 0.05 -6.87 -24.35
N ASP A 204 0.65 -6.58 -23.19
CA ASP A 204 2.07 -6.21 -23.09
C ASP A 204 2.97 -7.45 -23.00
N ASP A 205 4.21 -7.31 -23.49
CA ASP A 205 5.27 -8.29 -23.30
C ASP A 205 6.09 -7.92 -22.05
N PRO A 206 6.01 -8.69 -20.94
CA PRO A 206 6.73 -8.40 -19.70
C PRO A 206 8.22 -8.76 -19.79
N HIS A 207 8.75 -9.12 -20.96
CA HIS A 207 10.18 -9.29 -21.25
C HIS A 207 10.77 -8.14 -22.08
N ARG A 208 9.98 -7.10 -22.36
CA ARG A 208 10.40 -5.87 -23.04
C ARG A 208 10.22 -4.67 -22.10
N ALA A 209 10.62 -3.48 -22.51
CA ALA A 209 10.41 -2.29 -21.68
C ALA A 209 8.91 -2.05 -21.40
N PRO A 210 8.55 -1.45 -20.25
CA PRO A 210 7.16 -1.20 -19.90
C PRO A 210 6.48 -0.31 -20.94
N ARG A 211 5.27 -0.68 -21.37
CA ARG A 211 4.51 0.13 -22.33
C ARG A 211 3.97 1.41 -21.68
N TRP A 212 3.60 1.32 -20.40
CA TRP A 212 2.89 2.36 -19.68
C TRP A 212 3.78 3.04 -18.66
N TRP A 213 3.69 4.36 -18.60
CA TRP A 213 4.50 5.23 -17.77
C TRP A 213 3.63 6.27 -17.09
N PHE A 214 4.00 6.63 -15.87
CA PHE A 214 3.14 7.42 -14.99
C PHE A 214 3.93 8.56 -14.35
N SER A 215 3.31 9.74 -14.26
CA SER A 215 3.84 10.86 -13.49
C SER A 215 2.72 11.57 -12.73
N GLY A 216 2.80 11.57 -11.42
CA GLY A 216 1.96 12.34 -10.51
C GLY A 216 2.74 13.51 -9.92
N ARG A 217 2.09 14.68 -9.85
CA ARG A 217 2.63 15.82 -9.12
C ARG A 217 1.49 16.55 -8.40
N TYR A 218 1.59 16.62 -7.08
CA TYR A 218 0.56 17.16 -6.21
C TYR A 218 1.13 18.16 -5.21
N HIS A 219 0.34 19.17 -4.91
CA HIS A 219 0.65 20.19 -3.94
C HIS A 219 -0.24 20.03 -2.71
N ARG A 220 0.35 20.15 -1.53
CA ARG A 220 -0.40 20.17 -0.28
C ARG A 220 -1.23 21.46 -0.23
N ILE A 221 -2.51 21.34 0.03
CA ILE A 221 -3.44 22.47 0.17
C ILE A 221 -4.00 22.63 1.59
N ARG A 222 -3.86 21.60 2.42
CA ARG A 222 -4.25 21.59 3.84
C ARG A 222 -3.42 20.58 4.61
#